data_AF-W7SLB1-F1
#
_entry.id   AF-W7SLB1-F1
#
_cell.length_a   1.000
_cell.length_b   1.000
_cell.length_c   1.000
_cell.angle_alpha   90.00
_cell.angle_beta   90.00
_cell.angle_gamma   90.00
#
_symmetry.space_group_name_H-M   'P 1'
#
loop_
_entity.id
_entity.type
_entity.pdbx_description
1 polymer ?
#
loop_
_entity_poly.entity_id
_entity_poly.type
_entity_poly.pdbx_seq_one_letter_code
_entity_poly.pdbx_strand_id
1 'polypeptide(L)'
;MHESVKRATTCICEVPSHVFSGVGGQGGIPMGELRSATKPGPSPQRVRVDGWLDRYSFPLLRITLGLVIFGFGFLKYFSGISPAQDLVLHANRILTFGLVPDQVALPALATVECLLGLSLITGRGLRLLVYPLTAWAIAILSPLLLFPAELFSGPDHAPTLAGQYVLKDIILLAACFVVMARVRTNTRGL
;
A
#
# COMPACT_ATOMS: atom_id res chain seq x y z
N MET A 1 20.04 12.27 -16.07
CA MET A 1 19.02 11.91 -15.06
C MET A 1 17.62 12.44 -15.45
N HIS A 2 17.24 12.33 -16.73
CA HIS A 2 15.96 12.86 -17.25
C HIS A 2 15.22 11.83 -18.14
N GLU A 3 15.85 10.70 -18.49
CA GLU A 3 15.26 9.65 -19.33
C GLU A 3 14.49 8.58 -18.55
N SER A 4 14.88 8.24 -17.31
CA SER A 4 14.21 7.16 -16.56
C SER A 4 12.77 7.48 -16.17
N VAL A 5 12.38 8.75 -16.15
CA VAL A 5 11.00 9.18 -15.83
C VAL A 5 10.04 8.93 -17.01
N LYS A 6 10.54 9.00 -18.26
CA LYS A 6 9.69 8.77 -19.45
C LYS A 6 9.19 7.33 -19.58
N ARG A 7 9.94 6.32 -19.11
CA ARG A 7 9.54 4.91 -19.24
C ARG A 7 8.41 4.49 -18.30
N ALA A 8 8.21 5.17 -17.17
CA ALA A 8 7.19 4.76 -16.20
C ALA A 8 5.76 5.15 -16.62
N THR A 9 5.60 6.23 -17.39
CA THR A 9 4.28 6.70 -17.84
C THR A 9 3.73 5.91 -19.04
N THR A 10 4.59 5.23 -19.81
CA THR A 10 4.17 4.49 -21.01
C THR A 10 3.44 3.18 -20.69
N CYS A 11 3.67 2.56 -19.53
CA CYS A 11 3.09 1.22 -19.24
C CYS A 11 1.60 1.19 -18.88
N ILE A 12 0.90 2.32 -18.73
CA ILE A 12 -0.51 2.32 -18.26
C ILE A 12 -1.52 2.33 -19.44
N CYS A 13 -1.09 2.58 -20.68
CA CYS A 13 -2.01 2.74 -21.82
C CYS A 13 -2.03 1.60 -22.84
N GLU A 14 -1.30 0.50 -22.63
CA GLU A 14 -1.24 -0.58 -23.63
C GLU A 14 -2.42 -1.56 -23.46
N VAL A 15 -3.58 -1.16 -23.97
CA VAL A 15 -4.68 -2.09 -24.28
C VAL A 15 -4.25 -2.89 -25.51
N PRO A 16 -4.18 -4.24 -25.47
CA PRO A 16 -3.75 -5.04 -26.60
C PRO A 16 -4.69 -4.87 -27.80
N SER A 17 -4.15 -4.49 -28.95
CA SER A 17 -4.87 -4.24 -30.21
C SER A 17 -5.41 -5.48 -30.93
N HIS A 18 -5.39 -6.66 -30.29
CA HIS A 18 -5.79 -7.93 -30.93
C HIS A 18 -7.30 -8.22 -30.91
N VAL A 19 -8.15 -7.29 -30.45
CA VAL A 19 -9.61 -7.49 -30.32
C VAL A 19 -10.41 -6.92 -31.51
N PHE A 20 -9.78 -6.21 -32.46
CA PHE A 20 -10.48 -5.65 -33.64
C PHE A 20 -9.97 -6.26 -34.95
N SER A 21 -10.31 -7.53 -35.21
CA SER A 21 -10.17 -8.12 -36.54
C SER A 21 -11.50 -8.74 -36.95
N GLY A 22 -12.28 -7.98 -37.72
CA GLY A 22 -13.44 -8.52 -38.41
C GLY A 22 -14.61 -7.56 -38.61
N VAL A 23 -14.46 -6.55 -39.47
CA VAL A 23 -15.55 -6.04 -40.33
C VAL A 23 -14.91 -5.46 -41.60
N GLY A 24 -15.10 -6.14 -42.73
CA GLY A 24 -14.84 -5.59 -44.06
C GLY A 24 -16.06 -4.79 -44.55
N GLY A 25 -15.80 -3.67 -45.23
CA GLY A 25 -16.85 -2.87 -45.88
C GLY A 25 -16.28 -1.59 -46.49
N GLN A 26 -16.19 -1.56 -47.82
CA GLN A 26 -15.79 -0.41 -48.63
C GLN A 26 -16.78 0.76 -48.43
N GLY A 27 -16.24 1.95 -48.20
CA GLY A 27 -16.96 3.22 -48.23
C GLY A 27 -15.97 4.36 -48.05
N GLY A 28 -15.56 5.01 -49.15
CA GLY A 28 -14.58 6.08 -49.13
C GLY A 28 -15.07 7.30 -48.35
N ILE A 29 -14.34 7.65 -47.28
CA ILE A 29 -14.49 8.94 -46.60
C ILE A 29 -13.62 9.95 -47.38
N PRO A 30 -14.18 11.08 -47.84
CA PRO A 30 -13.38 12.11 -48.51
C PRO A 30 -12.30 12.64 -47.57
N MET A 31 -11.07 12.60 -48.06
CA MET A 31 -9.83 12.96 -47.36
C MET A 31 -9.73 14.48 -47.20
N GLY A 32 -10.61 15.09 -46.39
CA GLY A 32 -10.72 16.55 -46.28
C GLY A 32 -10.86 17.12 -44.87
N GLU A 33 -11.22 16.33 -43.84
CA GLU A 33 -11.56 16.94 -42.55
C GLU A 33 -11.29 16.10 -41.30
N LEU A 34 -10.20 15.33 -41.30
CA LEU A 34 -9.54 14.94 -40.06
C LEU A 34 -8.79 16.16 -39.50
N ARG A 35 -9.55 17.15 -39.02
CA ARG A 35 -9.02 18.16 -38.10
C ARG A 35 -8.35 17.37 -36.98
N SER A 36 -7.03 17.43 -36.95
CA SER A 36 -6.23 17.07 -35.79
C SER A 36 -6.71 17.95 -34.63
N ALA A 37 -7.71 17.46 -33.91
CA ALA A 37 -8.08 17.96 -32.60
C ALA A 37 -6.89 17.69 -31.67
N THR A 38 -5.87 18.53 -31.83
CA THR A 38 -4.72 18.62 -30.96
C THR A 38 -5.32 19.06 -29.63
N LYS A 39 -5.45 18.11 -28.69
CA LYS A 39 -5.84 18.42 -27.33
C LYS A 39 -5.00 19.62 -26.88
N PRO A 40 -5.61 20.72 -26.40
CA PRO A 40 -4.84 21.87 -25.96
C PRO A 40 -3.79 21.40 -24.95
N GLY A 41 -2.55 21.86 -25.15
CA GLY A 41 -1.44 21.51 -24.26
C GLY A 41 -1.78 21.82 -22.80
N PRO A 42 -1.25 21.04 -21.84
CA PRO A 42 -1.57 21.24 -20.43
C PRO A 42 -1.24 22.67 -20.00
N SER A 43 -2.14 23.28 -19.21
CA SER A 43 -1.92 24.64 -18.70
C SER A 43 -0.62 24.72 -17.87
N PRO A 44 0.07 25.87 -17.83
CA PRO A 44 1.33 26.02 -17.09
C PRO A 44 1.21 25.63 -15.61
N GLN A 45 0.03 25.80 -15.03
CA GLN A 45 -0.28 25.38 -13.66
C GLN A 45 -0.31 23.85 -13.51
N ARG A 46 -0.89 23.12 -14.47
CA ARG A 46 -0.91 21.64 -14.45
C ARG A 46 0.52 21.08 -14.47
N VAL A 47 1.37 21.59 -15.37
CA VAL A 47 2.78 21.18 -15.47
C VAL A 47 3.53 21.40 -14.14
N ARG A 48 3.24 22.51 -13.44
CA ARG A 48 3.88 22.84 -12.16
C ARG A 48 3.40 21.95 -11.01
N VAL A 49 2.10 21.63 -10.98
CA VAL A 49 1.50 20.72 -10.00
C VAL A 49 2.01 19.30 -10.22
N ASP A 50 2.01 18.82 -11.47
CA ASP A 50 2.47 17.48 -11.83
C ASP A 50 3.95 17.29 -11.45
N GLY A 51 4.79 18.29 -11.70
CA GLY A 51 6.21 18.25 -11.28
C GLY A 51 6.42 18.26 -9.76
N TRP A 52 5.54 18.91 -9.00
CA TRP A 52 5.60 18.89 -7.53
C TRP A 52 5.14 17.54 -6.98
N LEU A 53 4.04 16.99 -7.50
CA LEU A 53 3.54 15.67 -7.12
C LEU A 53 4.59 14.59 -7.41
N ASP A 54 5.18 14.56 -8.59
CA ASP A 54 6.17 13.52 -8.96
C ASP A 54 7.39 13.56 -8.02
N ARG A 55 7.81 14.75 -7.60
CA ARG A 55 8.98 14.93 -6.73
C ARG A 55 8.74 14.55 -5.28
N TYR A 56 7.57 14.89 -4.71
CA TYR A 56 7.33 14.76 -3.27
C TYR A 56 6.41 13.62 -2.87
N SER A 57 5.57 13.09 -3.77
CA SER A 57 4.58 12.06 -3.39
C SER A 57 5.22 10.82 -2.79
N PHE A 58 6.29 10.32 -3.41
CA PHE A 58 6.92 9.08 -2.97
C PHE A 58 7.69 9.22 -1.64
N PRO A 59 8.58 10.21 -1.44
CA PRO A 59 9.22 10.44 -0.15
C PRO A 59 8.21 10.70 0.97
N LEU A 60 7.17 11.49 0.69
CA LEU A 60 6.12 11.81 1.66
C LEU A 60 5.38 10.54 2.07
N LEU A 61 4.91 9.75 1.10
CA LEU A 61 4.24 8.46 1.35
C LEU A 61 5.10 7.55 2.23
N ARG A 62 6.39 7.42 1.91
CA ARG A 62 7.29 6.52 2.65
C ARG A 62 7.48 6.98 4.10
N ILE A 63 7.70 8.28 4.32
CA ILE A 63 7.94 8.84 5.66
C ILE A 63 6.66 8.77 6.50
N THR A 64 5.51 9.17 5.97
CA THR A 64 4.24 9.13 6.71
C THR A 64 3.84 7.70 7.04
N LEU A 65 3.99 6.77 6.08
CA LEU A 65 3.78 5.35 6.29
C LEU A 65 4.65 4.81 7.42
N GLY A 66 5.96 5.11 7.39
CA GLY A 66 6.89 4.67 8.41
C GLY A 66 6.58 5.26 9.79
N LEU A 67 6.19 6.55 9.86
CA LEU A 67 5.79 7.20 11.11
C LEU A 67 4.54 6.57 11.72
N VAL A 68 3.52 6.28 10.91
CA VAL A 68 2.29 5.66 11.39
C VAL A 68 2.57 4.24 11.89
N ILE A 69 3.28 3.42 11.12
CA ILE A 69 3.64 2.05 11.53
C ILE A 69 4.50 2.08 12.81
N PHE A 70 5.50 2.96 12.88
CA PHE A 70 6.35 3.10 14.05
C PHE A 70 5.56 3.55 15.28
N GLY A 71 4.70 4.56 15.14
CA GLY A 71 3.87 5.08 16.22
C GLY A 71 2.94 4.01 16.79
N PHE A 72 2.22 3.30 15.92
CA PHE A 72 1.34 2.20 16.37
C PHE A 72 2.10 1.05 17.02
N GLY A 73 3.28 0.69 16.50
CA GLY A 73 4.16 -0.29 17.14
C GLY A 73 4.64 0.18 18.52
N PHE A 74 5.06 1.44 18.62
CA PHE A 74 5.56 2.00 19.88
C PHE A 74 4.46 2.05 20.96
N LEU A 75 3.23 2.38 20.57
CA LEU A 75 2.08 2.39 21.48
C LEU A 75 1.78 1.00 22.07
N LYS A 76 2.11 -0.10 21.36
CA LYS A 76 1.88 -1.47 21.84
C LYS A 76 2.79 -1.88 23.00
N TYR A 77 3.87 -1.15 23.29
CA TYR A 77 4.67 -1.37 24.49
C TYR A 77 3.96 -0.91 25.77
N PHE A 78 3.01 0.02 25.66
CA PHE A 78 2.23 0.51 26.79
C PHE A 78 0.94 -0.28 26.91
N SER A 79 0.96 -1.31 27.76
CA SER A 79 -0.21 -2.15 28.06
C SER A 79 -1.37 -1.32 28.65
N GLY A 80 -2.58 -1.48 28.12
CA GLY A 80 -3.81 -0.89 28.65
C GLY A 80 -4.28 0.41 27.96
N ILE A 81 -3.55 0.92 26.96
CA ILE A 81 -3.90 2.16 26.24
C ILE A 81 -4.46 1.87 24.84
N SER A 82 -4.13 0.72 24.25
CA SER A 82 -4.50 0.40 22.87
C SER A 82 -5.83 -0.38 22.79
N PRO A 83 -6.87 0.14 22.10
CA PRO A 83 -8.12 -0.59 21.89
C PRO A 83 -7.95 -1.87 21.04
N ALA A 84 -6.81 -2.02 20.37
CA ALA A 84 -6.49 -3.19 19.55
C ALA A 84 -5.78 -4.30 20.34
N GLN A 85 -5.46 -4.08 21.63
CA GLN A 85 -4.76 -5.07 22.45
C GLN A 85 -5.56 -6.37 22.55
N ASP A 86 -6.84 -6.29 22.89
CA ASP A 86 -7.70 -7.47 23.04
C ASP A 86 -7.78 -8.29 21.75
N LEU A 87 -7.82 -7.62 20.59
CA LEU A 87 -7.81 -8.30 19.28
C LEU A 87 -6.50 -9.05 19.03
N VAL A 88 -5.36 -8.45 19.36
CA VAL A 88 -4.04 -9.09 19.20
C VAL A 88 -3.89 -10.28 20.12
N LEU A 89 -4.36 -10.18 21.37
CA LEU A 89 -4.33 -11.28 22.34
C LEU A 89 -5.21 -12.45 21.90
N HIS A 90 -6.41 -12.14 21.42
CA HIS A 90 -7.34 -13.16 20.92
C HIS A 90 -6.77 -13.88 19.68
N ALA A 91 -6.25 -13.11 18.72
CA ALA A 91 -5.60 -13.67 17.53
C ALA A 91 -4.36 -14.51 17.88
N ASN A 92 -3.52 -14.03 18.80
CA ASN A 92 -2.34 -14.77 19.27
C ASN A 92 -2.74 -16.13 19.86
N ARG A 93 -3.75 -16.16 20.73
CA ARG A 93 -4.23 -17.38 21.38
C ARG A 93 -4.70 -18.43 20.37
N ILE A 94 -5.39 -18.01 19.31
CA ILE A 94 -5.87 -18.94 18.29
C ILE A 94 -4.76 -19.36 17.33
N LEU A 95 -3.92 -18.42 16.87
CA LEU A 95 -2.83 -18.70 15.94
C LEU A 95 -1.72 -19.56 16.55
N THR A 96 -1.43 -19.37 17.84
CA THR A 96 -0.39 -20.12 18.55
C THR A 96 -0.93 -21.28 19.35
N PHE A 97 -2.24 -21.59 19.23
CA PHE A 97 -2.94 -22.58 20.07
C PHE A 97 -2.70 -22.39 21.57
N GLY A 98 -2.47 -21.14 22.00
CA GLY A 98 -2.16 -20.76 23.38
C GLY A 98 -0.74 -21.11 23.84
N LEU A 99 0.16 -21.55 22.94
CA LEU A 99 1.52 -21.94 23.29
C LEU A 99 2.44 -20.72 23.54
N VAL A 100 2.17 -19.59 22.91
CA VAL A 100 2.97 -18.37 23.08
C VAL A 100 2.29 -17.45 24.08
N PRO A 101 2.95 -17.11 25.21
CA PRO A 101 2.40 -16.16 26.16
C PRO A 101 2.16 -14.80 25.53
N ASP A 102 1.03 -14.21 25.88
CA ASP A 102 0.62 -12.86 25.48
C ASP A 102 1.68 -11.79 25.81
N GLN A 103 2.44 -12.03 26.89
CA GLN A 103 3.56 -11.21 27.36
C GLN A 103 4.76 -11.18 26.39
N VAL A 104 4.84 -12.15 25.47
CA VAL A 104 5.91 -12.25 24.47
C VAL A 104 5.38 -11.83 23.10
N ALA A 105 4.17 -12.23 22.75
CA ALA A 105 3.57 -11.95 21.44
C ALA A 105 3.37 -10.45 21.17
N LEU A 106 2.85 -9.71 22.15
CA LEU A 106 2.63 -8.26 22.05
C LEU A 106 3.93 -7.48 21.80
N PRO A 107 4.97 -7.59 22.67
CA PRO A 107 6.22 -6.85 22.45
C PRO A 107 6.98 -7.35 21.22
N ALA A 108 6.87 -8.63 20.84
CA ALA A 108 7.46 -9.12 19.59
C ALA A 108 6.83 -8.42 18.37
N LEU A 109 5.50 -8.35 18.30
CA LEU A 109 4.79 -7.62 17.23
C LEU A 109 5.13 -6.12 17.25
N ALA A 110 5.15 -5.50 18.43
CA ALA A 110 5.57 -4.11 18.61
C ALA A 110 6.98 -3.86 18.08
N THR A 111 7.92 -4.77 18.39
CA THR A 111 9.31 -4.70 17.91
C THR A 111 9.37 -4.78 16.39
N VAL A 112 8.66 -5.73 15.79
CA VAL A 112 8.60 -5.86 14.32
C VAL A 112 8.06 -4.58 13.69
N GLU A 113 6.95 -4.04 14.20
CA GLU A 113 6.37 -2.79 13.68
C GLU A 113 7.31 -1.59 13.83
N CYS A 114 7.96 -1.43 14.98
CA CYS A 114 8.95 -0.37 15.15
C CYS A 114 10.11 -0.51 14.17
N LEU A 115 10.62 -1.74 13.94
CA LEU A 115 11.68 -1.98 12.96
C LEU A 115 11.22 -1.71 11.52
N LEU A 116 10.00 -2.13 11.17
CA LEU A 116 9.38 -1.83 9.87
C LEU A 116 9.29 -0.32 9.64
N GLY A 117 8.71 0.40 10.61
CA GLY A 117 8.52 1.84 10.56
C GLY A 117 9.84 2.61 10.48
N LEU A 118 10.81 2.26 11.33
CA LEU A 118 12.14 2.91 11.33
C LEU A 118 12.90 2.67 10.03
N SER A 119 12.82 1.46 9.47
CA SER A 119 13.44 1.12 8.19
C SER A 119 12.80 1.89 7.03
N LEU A 120 11.47 2.09 7.06
CA LEU A 120 10.75 2.93 6.09
C LEU A 120 11.14 4.41 6.20
N ILE A 121 11.20 4.96 7.42
CA ILE A 121 11.59 6.35 7.65
C ILE A 121 13.02 6.60 7.17
N THR A 122 13.97 5.80 7.64
CA THR A 122 15.40 5.94 7.32
C THR A 122 15.71 5.54 5.88
N GLY A 123 14.88 4.69 5.27
CA GLY A 123 15.13 4.12 3.95
C GLY A 123 16.24 3.08 3.91
N ARG A 124 16.72 2.63 5.08
CA ARG A 124 17.76 1.60 5.19
C ARG A 124 17.13 0.23 5.28
N GLY A 125 17.77 -0.77 4.68
CA GLY A 125 17.30 -2.16 4.77
C GLY A 125 15.98 -2.45 4.04
N LEU A 126 15.49 -1.56 3.16
CA LEU A 126 14.24 -1.74 2.41
C LEU A 126 14.18 -3.05 1.62
N ARG A 127 15.32 -3.66 1.27
CA ARG A 127 15.35 -4.98 0.61
C ARG A 127 15.06 -6.12 1.58
N LEU A 128 15.65 -6.06 2.78
CA LEU A 128 15.46 -7.05 3.84
C LEU A 128 14.08 -6.93 4.48
N LEU A 129 13.44 -5.75 4.39
CA LEU A 129 12.10 -5.50 4.90
C LEU A 129 11.03 -6.44 4.35
N VAL A 130 11.22 -7.07 3.19
CA VAL A 130 10.18 -7.92 2.62
C VAL A 130 9.87 -9.14 3.49
N TYR A 131 10.88 -9.70 4.17
CA TYR A 131 10.70 -10.86 5.04
C TYR A 131 9.82 -10.53 6.26
N PRO A 132 10.18 -9.56 7.12
CA PRO A 132 9.33 -9.19 8.25
C PRO A 132 7.99 -8.61 7.79
N LEU A 133 7.93 -7.92 6.64
CA LEU A 133 6.67 -7.40 6.10
C LEU A 133 5.69 -8.52 5.75
N THR A 134 6.15 -9.62 5.14
CA THR A 134 5.27 -10.76 4.81
C THR A 134 4.73 -11.46 6.06
N ALA A 135 5.59 -11.69 7.06
CA ALA A 135 5.16 -12.27 8.33
C ALA A 135 4.18 -11.34 9.06
N TRP A 136 4.49 -10.03 9.08
CA TRP A 136 3.62 -9.01 9.65
C TRP A 136 2.26 -9.00 8.96
N ALA A 137 2.22 -8.98 7.62
CA ALA A 137 1.00 -9.00 6.83
C ALA A 137 0.08 -10.18 7.17
N ILE A 138 0.65 -11.37 7.34
CA ILE A 138 -0.13 -12.55 7.75
C ILE A 138 -0.69 -12.35 9.16
N ALA A 139 0.12 -11.87 10.10
CA ALA A 139 -0.29 -11.65 11.47
C ALA A 139 -1.42 -10.61 11.58
N ILE A 140 -1.28 -9.44 10.94
CA ILE A 140 -2.26 -8.35 11.02
C ILE A 140 -3.55 -8.63 10.23
N LEU A 141 -3.51 -9.45 9.18
CA LEU A 141 -4.71 -9.81 8.41
C LEU A 141 -5.43 -11.04 8.96
N SER A 142 -4.78 -11.84 9.79
CA SER A 142 -5.38 -13.02 10.41
C SER A 142 -6.73 -12.76 11.10
N PRO A 143 -6.96 -11.65 11.84
CA PRO A 143 -8.22 -11.44 12.53
C PRO A 143 -9.38 -11.21 11.57
N LEU A 144 -9.12 -10.73 10.35
CA LEU A 144 -10.14 -10.51 9.32
C LEU A 144 -10.78 -11.82 8.86
N LEU A 145 -9.99 -12.90 8.82
CA LEU A 145 -10.45 -14.23 8.45
C LEU A 145 -11.01 -15.00 9.64
N LEU A 146 -10.42 -14.82 10.83
CA LEU A 146 -10.78 -15.56 12.03
C LEU A 146 -11.99 -14.97 12.76
N PHE A 147 -12.12 -13.64 12.82
CA PHE A 147 -13.12 -12.93 13.61
C PHE A 147 -13.91 -11.86 12.83
N PRO A 148 -14.41 -12.14 11.61
CA PRO A 148 -15.19 -11.16 10.85
C PRO A 148 -16.43 -10.70 11.63
N ALA A 149 -17.07 -11.61 12.37
CA ALA A 149 -18.26 -11.29 13.17
C ALA A 149 -17.96 -10.28 14.29
N GLU A 150 -16.78 -10.34 14.93
CA GLU A 150 -16.40 -9.39 15.98
C GLU A 150 -16.00 -8.03 15.39
N LEU A 151 -15.33 -8.04 14.23
CA LEU A 151 -14.87 -6.83 13.55
C LEU A 151 -16.03 -5.99 13.00
N PHE A 152 -17.11 -6.62 12.56
CA PHE A 152 -18.28 -5.95 11.95
C PHE A 152 -19.56 -6.08 12.80
N SER A 153 -19.40 -6.16 14.12
CA SER A 153 -20.52 -6.29 15.08
C SER A 153 -21.25 -4.97 15.42
N GLY A 154 -20.89 -3.86 14.78
CA GLY A 154 -21.54 -2.56 15.01
C GLY A 154 -22.96 -2.49 14.44
N PRO A 155 -23.72 -1.43 14.78
CA PRO A 155 -25.01 -1.14 14.16
C PRO A 155 -24.88 -1.13 12.63
N ASP A 156 -25.83 -1.73 11.91
CA ASP A 156 -25.82 -1.82 10.44
C ASP A 156 -24.57 -2.49 9.84
N HIS A 157 -23.93 -3.43 10.55
CA HIS A 157 -22.66 -4.06 10.15
C HIS A 157 -21.47 -3.07 10.07
N ALA A 158 -21.56 -1.96 10.81
CA ALA A 158 -20.46 -1.02 10.90
C ALA A 158 -19.23 -1.66 11.57
N PRO A 159 -18.00 -1.33 11.13
CA PRO A 159 -16.79 -1.83 11.74
C PRO A 159 -16.63 -1.26 13.16
N THR A 160 -16.34 -2.13 14.11
CA THR A 160 -15.98 -1.77 15.49
C THR A 160 -14.67 -0.98 15.53
N LEU A 161 -14.27 -0.44 16.69
CA LEU A 161 -12.94 0.19 16.82
C LEU A 161 -11.83 -0.77 16.40
N ALA A 162 -11.92 -2.05 16.80
CA ALA A 162 -11.01 -3.10 16.35
C ALA A 162 -11.06 -3.29 14.82
N GLY A 163 -12.27 -3.33 14.23
CA GLY A 163 -12.47 -3.36 12.78
C GLY A 163 -11.78 -2.21 12.04
N GLN A 164 -11.90 -0.99 12.57
CA GLN A 164 -11.26 0.20 11.99
C GLN A 164 -9.73 0.10 12.02
N TYR A 165 -9.15 -0.44 13.09
CA TYR A 165 -7.71 -0.67 13.16
C TYR A 165 -7.23 -1.67 12.11
N VAL A 166 -7.95 -2.77 11.91
CA VAL A 166 -7.62 -3.76 10.86
C VAL A 166 -7.73 -3.14 9.47
N LEU A 167 -8.77 -2.36 9.20
CA LEU A 167 -8.93 -1.65 7.92
C LEU A 167 -7.78 -0.67 7.66
N LYS A 168 -7.33 0.07 8.67
CA LYS A 168 -6.14 0.93 8.58
C LYS A 168 -4.90 0.10 8.23
N ASP A 169 -4.72 -1.07 8.85
CA ASP A 169 -3.55 -1.93 8.58
C ASP A 169 -3.53 -2.48 7.15
N ILE A 170 -4.69 -2.75 6.53
CA ILE A 170 -4.80 -3.08 5.09
C ILE A 170 -4.25 -1.95 4.22
N ILE A 171 -4.62 -0.70 4.52
CA ILE A 171 -4.12 0.47 3.78
C ILE A 171 -2.60 0.62 3.93
N LEU A 172 -2.08 0.43 5.15
CA LEU A 172 -0.64 0.49 5.42
C LEU A 172 0.11 -0.62 4.68
N LEU A 173 -0.45 -1.83 4.62
CA LEU A 173 0.14 -2.94 3.87
C LEU A 173 0.20 -2.64 2.37
N ALA A 174 -0.90 -2.12 1.80
CA ALA A 174 -0.93 -1.73 0.39
C ALA A 174 0.11 -0.64 0.07
N ALA A 175 0.23 0.38 0.93
CA ALA A 175 1.25 1.41 0.80
C ALA A 175 2.69 0.84 0.92
N CYS A 176 2.90 -0.12 1.82
CA CYS A 176 4.18 -0.84 1.90
C CYS A 176 4.51 -1.54 0.59
N PHE A 177 3.54 -2.21 -0.04
CA PHE A 177 3.77 -2.87 -1.33
C PHE A 177 4.15 -1.89 -2.44
N VAL A 178 3.53 -0.70 -2.49
CA VAL A 178 3.91 0.36 -3.43
C VAL A 178 5.37 0.77 -3.23
N VAL A 179 5.78 1.00 -1.97
CA VAL A 179 7.18 1.34 -1.63
C VAL A 179 8.13 0.22 -2.06
N MET A 180 7.79 -1.04 -1.74
CA MET A 180 8.63 -2.20 -2.05
C MET A 180 8.75 -2.45 -3.56
N ALA A 181 7.66 -2.28 -4.31
CA ALA A 181 7.67 -2.38 -5.77
C ALA A 181 8.61 -1.36 -6.38
N ARG A 182 8.55 -0.09 -5.94
CA ARG A 182 9.43 0.98 -6.43
C ARG A 182 10.90 0.76 -6.09
N VAL A 183 11.20 0.25 -4.89
CA VAL A 183 12.57 -0.09 -4.48
C VAL A 183 13.16 -1.21 -5.34
N ARG A 184 12.34 -2.21 -5.69
CA ARG A 184 12.77 -3.35 -6.53
C ARG A 184 12.94 -2.96 -8.00
N THR A 185 12.07 -2.14 -8.57
CA THR A 185 12.19 -1.70 -9.97
C THR A 185 13.43 -0.84 -10.21
N ASN A 186 13.78 0.03 -9.26
CA ASN A 186 14.97 0.88 -9.38
C ASN A 186 16.30 0.09 -9.38
N THR A 187 16.28 -1.18 -8.99
CA THR A 187 17.48 -2.04 -8.92
C THR A 187 17.68 -2.90 -10.19
N ARG A 188 16.63 -3.15 -10.99
CA ARG A 188 16.70 -4.00 -12.20
C ARG A 188 17.29 -3.29 -13.44
N GLY A 189 17.83 -2.09 -13.27
CA GLY A 189 18.47 -1.29 -14.32
C GLY A 189 20.00 -1.21 -14.21
N LEU A 190 20.61 -2.07 -13.38
CA LEU A 190 22.05 -2.34 -13.33
C LEU A 190 22.33 -3.62 -14.11
#